data_AF-A0A3A4F5Y6-F1
#
_entry.id   AF-A0A3A4F5Y6-F1
#
_cell.length_a   1.000
_cell.length_b   1.000
_cell.length_c   1.000
_cell.angle_alpha   90.00
_cell.angle_beta   90.00
_cell.angle_gamma   90.00
#
_symmetry.space_group_name_H-M   'P 1'
#
loop_
_entity.id
_entity.type
_entity.pdbx_description
1 polymer ?
#
loop_
_entity_poly.entity_id
_entity_poly.type
_entity_poly.pdbx_seq_one_letter_code
_entity_poly.pdbx_strand_id
1 'polypeptide(L)'
;MAGNYDLDELYANTYTDEDRLAFETQPESTKKFLIAWALALFLGPIGAQRYYLGYLPTAVLKTSLFCAGVVLLILDVPNAGLALIGVVGAWTIIDLFLLLSGTMRDRADRRLQGFTRFAGICAAATVLVLVGWLIVALVIGTSSGVTS
;
A
#
# COMPACT_ATOMS: atom_id res chain seq x y z
N MET A 1 38.88 19.37 30.41
CA MET A 1 38.19 18.22 31.03
C MET A 1 37.37 17.55 29.95
N ALA A 2 37.89 16.51 29.31
CA ALA A 2 37.06 15.60 28.52
C ALA A 2 36.30 14.76 29.55
N GLY A 3 34.99 15.01 29.70
CA GLY A 3 34.15 14.21 30.58
C GLY A 3 34.20 12.76 30.13
N ASN A 4 34.52 11.86 31.05
CA ASN A 4 34.44 10.43 30.82
C ASN A 4 32.96 10.06 30.77
N TYR A 5 32.32 10.32 29.62
CA TYR A 5 30.94 9.92 29.38
C TYR A 5 30.94 8.41 29.13
N ASP A 6 30.31 7.67 30.04
CA ASP A 6 30.13 6.23 29.91
C ASP A 6 29.10 5.97 28.80
N LEU A 7 29.62 5.85 27.58
CA LEU A 7 28.80 5.64 26.39
C LEU A 7 28.07 4.30 26.47
N ASP A 8 28.60 3.32 27.21
CA ASP A 8 27.99 2.00 27.34
C ASP A 8 26.68 2.10 28.15
N GLU A 9 26.62 2.93 29.19
CA GLU A 9 25.39 3.25 29.93
C GLU A 9 24.39 4.06 29.09
N LEU A 10 24.90 5.00 28.29
CA LEU A 10 24.09 5.82 27.39
C LEU A 10 23.48 5.01 26.23
N TYR A 11 24.19 3.98 25.73
CA TYR A 11 23.67 3.04 24.73
C TYR A 11 22.82 1.93 25.36
N ALA A 12 23.14 1.47 26.58
CA ALA A 12 22.35 0.48 27.30
C ALA A 12 20.92 0.97 27.60
N ASN A 13 20.73 2.29 27.74
CA ASN A 13 19.43 2.90 28.04
C ASN A 13 18.73 3.55 26.83
N THR A 14 19.09 3.17 25.60
CA THR A 14 18.35 3.62 24.39
C THR A 14 17.06 2.83 24.14
N TYR A 15 16.86 1.72 24.85
CA TYR A 15 15.61 0.96 24.85
C TYR A 15 15.25 0.64 26.30
N THR A 16 14.60 1.60 26.96
CA THR A 16 14.17 1.43 28.36
C THR A 16 13.08 0.36 28.43
N ASP A 17 12.91 -0.30 29.58
CA ASP A 17 11.76 -1.18 29.81
C ASP A 17 10.42 -0.42 29.64
N GLU A 18 10.42 0.89 29.88
CA GLU A 18 9.28 1.79 29.63
C GLU A 18 8.96 1.91 28.13
N ASP A 19 9.97 2.02 27.27
CA ASP A 19 9.78 2.03 25.81
C ASP A 19 9.23 0.70 25.30
N ARG A 20 9.70 -0.42 25.87
CA ARG A 20 9.14 -1.75 25.56
C ARG A 20 7.66 -1.82 25.92
N LEU A 21 7.32 -1.41 27.15
CA LEU A 21 5.94 -1.40 27.62
C LEU A 21 5.07 -0.43 26.80
N ALA A 22 5.59 0.73 26.42
CA ALA A 22 4.91 1.68 25.55
C ALA A 22 4.62 1.08 24.16
N PHE A 23 5.53 0.28 23.62
CA PHE A 23 5.34 -0.41 22.33
C PHE A 23 4.33 -1.57 22.43
N GLU A 24 4.38 -2.35 23.51
CA GLU A 24 3.46 -3.46 23.75
C GLU A 24 2.03 -2.98 24.07
N THR A 25 1.90 -1.82 24.72
CA THR A 25 0.61 -1.24 25.13
C THR A 25 0.01 -0.30 24.08
N GLN A 26 0.64 -0.14 22.91
CA GLN A 26 0.09 0.71 21.85
C GLN A 26 -1.32 0.23 21.46
N PRO A 27 -2.31 1.13 21.46
CA PRO A 27 -3.66 0.76 21.08
C PRO A 27 -3.68 0.32 19.61
N GLU A 28 -4.09 -0.92 19.35
CA GLU A 28 -4.31 -1.39 17.99
C GLU A 28 -5.52 -0.67 17.38
N SER A 29 -5.49 -0.40 16.08
CA SER A 29 -6.66 0.14 15.38
C SER A 29 -7.75 -0.90 15.32
N THR A 30 -9.01 -0.48 15.51
CA THR A 30 -10.20 -1.32 15.25
C THR A 30 -10.29 -1.79 13.78
N LYS A 31 -9.55 -1.14 12.87
CA LYS A 31 -9.52 -1.49 11.44
C LYS A 31 -8.64 -2.72 11.22
N LYS A 32 -9.23 -3.75 10.61
CA LYS A 32 -8.54 -5.01 10.28
C LYS A 32 -7.61 -4.86 9.06
N PHE A 33 -6.38 -5.35 9.19
CA PHE A 33 -5.39 -5.35 8.10
C PHE A 33 -5.87 -6.16 6.89
N LEU A 34 -6.43 -7.36 7.11
CA LEU A 34 -6.93 -8.22 6.03
C LEU A 34 -7.99 -7.54 5.17
N ILE A 35 -8.87 -6.73 5.78
CA ILE A 35 -9.90 -5.99 5.05
C ILE A 35 -9.25 -4.89 4.21
N ALA A 36 -8.32 -4.13 4.78
CA ALA A 36 -7.58 -3.10 4.04
C ALA A 36 -6.79 -3.70 2.86
N TRP A 37 -6.18 -4.87 3.06
CA TRP A 37 -5.44 -5.60 2.05
C TRP A 37 -6.33 -6.14 0.93
N ALA A 38 -7.47 -6.75 1.27
CA ALA A 38 -8.42 -7.23 0.27
C ALA A 38 -8.99 -6.06 -0.55
N LEU A 39 -9.34 -4.94 0.10
CA LEU A 39 -9.78 -3.72 -0.59
C LEU A 39 -8.69 -3.13 -1.49
N ALA A 40 -7.42 -3.22 -1.07
CA ALA A 40 -6.29 -2.78 -1.88
C ALA A 40 -6.13 -3.64 -3.15
N LEU A 41 -6.28 -4.96 -3.01
CA LEU A 41 -6.04 -5.90 -4.11
C LEU A 41 -7.18 -5.88 -5.14
N PHE A 42 -8.45 -5.87 -4.70
CA PHE A 42 -9.60 -5.89 -5.60
C PHE A 42 -10.06 -4.51 -6.05
N LEU A 43 -9.88 -3.50 -5.21
CA LEU A 43 -10.42 -2.15 -5.41
C LEU A 43 -9.31 -1.07 -5.32
N GLY A 44 -8.07 -1.49 -5.62
CA GLY A 44 -6.88 -0.65 -5.67
C GLY A 44 -6.96 0.52 -6.65
N PRO A 45 -7.42 0.32 -7.91
CA PRO A 45 -7.51 1.40 -8.91
C PRO A 45 -8.49 2.50 -8.49
N ILE A 46 -9.56 2.12 -7.79
CA ILE A 46 -10.57 3.04 -7.27
C ILE A 46 -10.10 3.71 -5.98
N GLY A 47 -9.22 3.05 -5.21
CA GLY A 47 -8.62 3.59 -3.98
C GLY A 47 -9.38 3.24 -2.69
N ALA A 48 -10.19 2.17 -2.67
CA ALA A 48 -11.04 1.81 -1.53
C ALA A 48 -10.29 1.60 -0.21
N GLN A 49 -9.05 1.10 -0.26
CA GLN A 49 -8.21 0.96 0.93
C GLN A 49 -8.00 2.31 1.65
N ARG A 50 -7.83 3.40 0.88
CA ARG A 50 -7.55 4.74 1.42
C ARG A 50 -8.82 5.34 2.02
N TYR A 51 -10.00 5.05 1.43
CA TYR A 51 -11.29 5.38 2.05
C TYR A 51 -11.47 4.65 3.40
N TYR A 52 -11.11 3.37 3.46
CA TYR A 52 -11.24 2.56 4.68
C TYR A 52 -10.31 3.01 5.81
N LEU A 53 -9.09 3.43 5.47
CA LEU A 53 -8.07 3.96 6.40
C LEU A 53 -8.32 5.42 6.80
N GLY A 54 -9.28 6.10 6.17
CA GLY A 54 -9.64 7.48 6.50
C GLY A 54 -8.85 8.56 5.74
N TYR A 55 -8.05 8.18 4.74
CA TYR A 55 -7.30 9.09 3.86
C TYR A 55 -8.15 9.64 2.71
N LEU A 56 -9.27 10.28 3.04
CA LEU A 56 -10.24 10.81 2.07
C LEU A 56 -9.63 11.68 0.95
N PRO A 57 -8.74 12.65 1.21
CA PRO A 57 -8.25 13.54 0.15
C PRO A 57 -7.52 12.79 -0.95
N THR A 58 -6.60 11.90 -0.56
CA THR A 58 -5.83 11.08 -1.51
C THR A 58 -6.67 10.02 -2.20
N ALA A 59 -7.71 9.52 -1.51
CA ALA A 59 -8.63 8.54 -2.08
C ALA A 59 -9.46 9.16 -3.20
N VAL A 60 -10.04 10.33 -2.96
CA VAL A 60 -10.81 11.09 -3.97
C VAL A 60 -9.94 11.47 -5.16
N LEU A 61 -8.72 11.94 -4.92
CA LEU A 61 -7.77 12.25 -5.99
C LEU A 61 -7.55 11.04 -6.90
N LYS A 62 -7.27 9.87 -6.32
CA LYS A 62 -7.06 8.64 -7.09
C LYS A 62 -8.29 8.21 -7.87
N THR A 63 -9.48 8.23 -7.24
CA THR A 63 -10.73 7.91 -7.92
C THR A 63 -11.02 8.87 -9.06
N SER A 64 -10.79 10.17 -8.88
CA SER A 64 -11.00 11.17 -9.93
C SER A 64 -10.06 10.96 -11.13
N LEU A 65 -8.79 10.59 -10.89
CA LEU A 65 -7.84 10.26 -11.94
C LEU A 65 -8.27 9.00 -12.71
N PHE A 66 -8.75 7.98 -12.00
CA PHE A 66 -9.26 6.77 -12.63
C PHE A 66 -10.49 7.05 -13.49
N CYS A 67 -11.47 7.79 -12.96
CA CYS A 67 -12.65 8.21 -13.72
C CYS A 67 -12.27 9.07 -14.94
N ALA A 68 -11.35 10.04 -14.77
CA ALA A 68 -10.86 10.85 -15.88
C ALA A 68 -10.17 10.02 -16.95
N GLY A 69 -9.33 9.06 -16.56
CA GLY A 69 -8.69 8.12 -17.49
C GLY A 69 -9.71 7.32 -18.30
N VAL A 70 -10.76 6.79 -17.66
CA VAL A 70 -11.85 6.07 -18.32
C VAL A 70 -12.65 6.99 -19.26
N VAL A 71 -12.97 8.21 -18.83
CA VAL A 71 -13.69 9.18 -19.68
C VAL A 71 -12.87 9.52 -20.93
N LEU A 72 -11.55 9.70 -20.80
CA LEU A 72 -10.68 9.94 -21.96
C LEU A 72 -10.63 8.76 -22.93
N LEU A 73 -10.72 7.52 -22.42
CA LEU A 73 -10.85 6.34 -23.28
C LEU A 73 -12.20 6.33 -24.02
N ILE A 74 -13.29 6.76 -23.38
CA ILE A 74 -14.62 6.86 -24.01
C ILE A 74 -14.64 7.95 -25.08
N LEU A 75 -13.91 9.04 -24.87
CA LEU A 75 -13.78 10.16 -25.83
C LEU A 75 -12.80 9.87 -26.97
N ASP A 76 -12.36 8.62 -27.14
CA ASP A 76 -11.43 8.17 -28.18
C ASP A 76 -10.07 8.88 -28.15
N VAL A 77 -9.59 9.22 -26.94
CA VAL A 77 -8.24 9.77 -26.70
C VAL A 77 -7.39 8.71 -25.97
N PRO A 78 -7.03 7.60 -26.64
CA PRO A 78 -6.45 6.43 -25.98
C PRO A 78 -5.09 6.72 -25.32
N ASN A 79 -4.26 7.57 -25.94
CA ASN A 79 -2.92 7.89 -25.44
C ASN A 79 -2.96 8.53 -24.05
N ALA A 80 -3.87 9.49 -23.85
CA ALA A 80 -4.02 10.18 -22.58
C ALA A 80 -4.75 9.31 -21.54
N GLY A 81 -5.78 8.55 -21.96
CA GLY A 81 -6.50 7.64 -21.08
C GLY A 81 -5.61 6.51 -20.54
N LEU A 82 -4.81 5.87 -21.41
CA LEU A 82 -3.86 4.83 -21.02
C LEU A 82 -2.76 5.38 -20.10
N ALA A 83 -2.26 6.59 -20.37
CA ALA A 83 -1.28 7.23 -19.50
C ALA A 83 -1.83 7.44 -18.07
N LEU A 84 -3.05 7.97 -17.94
CA LEU A 84 -3.67 8.17 -16.63
C LEU A 84 -3.95 6.85 -15.90
N ILE A 85 -4.46 5.84 -16.61
CA ILE A 85 -4.71 4.51 -16.04
C ILE A 85 -3.39 3.86 -15.62
N GLY A 86 -2.32 4.03 -16.39
CA GLY A 86 -0.98 3.58 -16.04
C GLY A 86 -0.45 4.26 -14.77
N VAL A 87 -0.63 5.58 -14.65
CA VAL A 87 -0.26 6.33 -13.43
C VAL A 87 -1.05 5.86 -12.22
N VAL A 88 -2.38 5.68 -12.35
CA VAL A 88 -3.22 5.13 -11.28
C VAL A 88 -2.78 3.71 -10.93
N GLY A 89 -2.46 2.88 -11.92
CA GLY A 89 -1.94 1.53 -11.76
C GLY A 89 -0.64 1.51 -10.97
N ALA A 90 0.36 2.31 -11.35
CA ALA A 90 1.60 2.46 -10.60
C ALA A 90 1.33 2.91 -9.14
N TRP A 91 0.40 3.85 -8.95
CA TRP A 91 -0.02 4.28 -7.63
C TRP A 91 -0.66 3.13 -6.83
N THR A 92 -1.47 2.26 -7.44
CA THR A 92 -1.99 1.05 -6.75
C THR A 92 -0.89 0.13 -6.24
N ILE A 93 0.16 -0.07 -7.01
CA ILE A 93 1.27 -0.96 -6.64
C ILE A 93 2.05 -0.35 -5.47
N ILE A 94 2.35 0.94 -5.53
CA ILE A 94 3.00 1.68 -4.43
C ILE A 94 2.13 1.60 -3.17
N ASP A 95 0.82 1.82 -3.30
CA ASP A 95 -0.12 1.73 -2.19
C ASP A 95 -0.17 0.34 -1.56
N LEU A 96 -0.07 -0.72 -2.37
CA LEU A 96 -0.03 -2.10 -1.90
C LEU A 96 1.26 -2.36 -1.11
N PHE A 97 2.41 -1.88 -1.60
CA PHE A 97 3.68 -1.99 -0.91
C PHE A 97 3.67 -1.23 0.43
N LEU A 98 3.18 0.00 0.45
CA LEU A 98 3.06 0.82 1.67
C LEU A 98 2.10 0.20 2.71
N LEU A 99 1.09 -0.52 2.25
CA LEU A 99 0.18 -1.26 3.13
C LEU A 99 0.88 -2.49 3.73
N LEU A 100 1.59 -3.26 2.91
CA LEU A 100 2.30 -4.46 3.33
C LEU A 100 3.52 -4.15 4.23
N SER A 101 4.20 -3.03 4.01
CA SER A 101 5.28 -2.55 4.87
C SER A 101 4.77 -2.09 6.25
N GLY A 102 3.46 -1.93 6.41
CA GLY A 102 2.86 -1.40 7.64
C GLY A 102 3.04 0.11 7.80
N THR A 103 3.47 0.80 6.73
CA THR A 103 3.60 2.27 6.72
C THR A 103 2.23 2.94 6.68
N MET A 104 1.24 2.31 6.04
CA MET A 104 -0.15 2.78 6.11
C MET A 104 -0.78 2.47 7.46
N ARG A 105 -0.89 3.50 8.30
CA ARG A 105 -1.56 3.46 9.60
C ARG A 105 -2.98 4.03 9.49
N ASP A 106 -3.77 3.85 10.54
CA ASP A 106 -5.08 4.51 10.66
C ASP A 106 -4.91 6.02 10.89
N ARG A 107 -5.98 6.81 10.80
CA ARG A 107 -5.97 8.28 11.03
C ARG A 107 -5.37 8.67 12.39
N ALA A 108 -5.46 7.78 13.37
CA ALA A 108 -4.93 7.96 14.72
C ALA A 108 -3.52 7.38 14.89
N ASP A 109 -2.82 7.14 13.78
CA ASP A 109 -1.47 6.57 13.71
C ASP A 109 -1.30 5.19 14.38
N ARG A 110 -2.40 4.46 14.50
CA ARG A 110 -2.41 3.10 15.08
C ARG A 110 -2.13 2.05 14.02
N ARG A 111 -1.42 0.99 14.41
CA ARG A 111 -1.21 -0.20 13.58
C ARG A 111 -2.54 -0.92 13.37
N LEU A 112 -2.71 -1.50 12.17
CA LEU A 112 -3.91 -2.25 11.82
C LEU A 112 -3.95 -3.58 12.57
N GLN A 113 -5.13 -3.94 13.06
CA GLN A 113 -5.33 -5.19 13.80
C GLN A 113 -4.94 -6.40 12.94
N GLY A 114 -4.14 -7.29 13.52
CA GLY A 114 -3.70 -8.54 12.87
C GLY A 114 -2.60 -8.38 11.83
N PHE A 115 -1.95 -7.22 11.73
CA PHE A 115 -0.83 -6.99 10.82
C PHE A 115 0.30 -8.01 11.02
N THR A 116 0.80 -8.15 12.24
CA THR A 116 1.92 -9.08 12.57
C THR A 116 1.61 -10.54 12.24
N ARG A 117 0.33 -10.94 12.28
CA ARG A 117 -0.11 -12.31 11.99
C ARG A 117 -0.20 -12.60 10.49
N PHE A 118 -0.70 -11.66 9.71
CA PHE A 118 -1.07 -11.90 8.30
C PHE A 118 -0.18 -11.19 7.27
N ALA A 119 0.67 -10.23 7.67
CA ALA A 119 1.48 -9.43 6.76
C ALA A 119 2.32 -10.29 5.80
N GLY A 120 3.00 -11.33 6.30
CA GLY A 120 3.80 -12.23 5.46
C GLY A 120 2.97 -13.02 4.44
N ILE A 121 1.83 -13.56 4.86
CA ILE A 121 0.92 -14.33 4.00
C ILE A 121 0.31 -13.42 2.93
N CYS A 122 -0.15 -12.24 3.33
CA CYS A 122 -0.68 -11.22 2.42
C CYS A 122 0.37 -10.76 1.41
N ALA A 123 1.62 -10.53 1.85
CA ALA A 123 2.72 -10.16 0.96
C ALA A 123 2.98 -11.25 -0.08
N ALA A 124 3.12 -12.51 0.33
CA ALA A 124 3.29 -13.62 -0.60
C ALA A 124 2.12 -13.72 -1.61
N ALA A 125 0.88 -13.58 -1.13
CA ALA A 125 -0.30 -13.58 -1.97
C ALA A 125 -0.30 -12.42 -2.99
N THR A 126 0.11 -11.21 -2.59
CA THR A 126 0.22 -10.09 -3.54
C THR A 126 1.25 -10.33 -4.63
N VAL A 127 2.40 -10.89 -4.27
CA VAL A 127 3.46 -11.19 -5.24
C VAL A 127 2.96 -12.21 -6.26
N LEU A 128 2.29 -13.28 -5.80
CA LEU A 128 1.70 -14.27 -6.70
C LEU A 128 0.67 -13.66 -7.66
N VAL A 129 -0.20 -12.78 -7.17
CA VAL A 129 -1.19 -12.09 -8.00
C VAL A 129 -0.52 -11.16 -9.02
N LEU A 130 0.48 -10.38 -8.62
CA LEU A 130 1.20 -9.48 -9.52
C LEU A 130 1.98 -10.25 -10.59
N VAL A 131 2.61 -11.36 -10.22
CA VAL A 131 3.27 -12.26 -11.18
C VAL A 131 2.26 -12.87 -12.14
N GLY A 132 1.09 -13.31 -11.64
CA GLY A 132 0.00 -13.80 -12.49
C GLY A 132 -0.47 -12.74 -13.49
N TRP A 133 -0.68 -11.50 -13.04
CA TRP A 133 -1.03 -10.37 -13.89
C TRP A 133 0.04 -10.06 -14.93
N LEU A 134 1.32 -10.12 -14.55
CA LEU A 134 2.44 -9.91 -15.48
C LEU A 134 2.47 -10.98 -16.58
N ILE A 135 2.25 -12.25 -16.22
CA ILE A 135 2.19 -13.35 -17.19
C ILE A 135 1.01 -13.15 -18.15
N VAL A 136 -0.17 -12.79 -17.64
CA VAL A 136 -1.35 -12.49 -18.48
C VAL A 136 -1.06 -11.34 -19.44
N ALA A 137 -0.45 -10.25 -18.95
CA ALA A 137 -0.07 -9.11 -19.77
C ALA A 137 0.94 -9.51 -20.87
N LEU A 138 1.91 -10.37 -20.56
CA LEU A 138 2.88 -10.88 -21.53
C LEU A 138 2.20 -11.73 -22.62
N VAL A 139 1.27 -12.61 -22.24
CA VAL A 139 0.52 -13.46 -23.19
C VAL A 139 -0.38 -12.63 -24.11
N ILE A 140 -1.04 -11.59 -23.58
CA ILE A 140 -1.84 -10.67 -24.40
C ILE A 140 -0.91 -9.92 -25.36
N GLY A 141 0.24 -9.44 -24.88
CA GLY A 141 1.23 -8.72 -25.69
C GLY A 141 1.80 -9.55 -26.86
N THR A 142 2.04 -10.85 -26.67
CA THR A 142 2.48 -11.73 -27.77
C THR A 142 1.37 -12.01 -28.77
N SER A 143 0.10 -12.09 -28.34
CA SER A 143 -1.04 -12.30 -29.24
C SER A 143 -1.32 -11.10 -30.15
N SER A 144 -1.08 -9.87 -29.70
CA SER A 144 -1.19 -8.65 -30.52
C SER A 144 -0.08 -8.48 -31.57
N GLY A 145 1.00 -9.27 -31.49
CA GLY A 145 2.11 -9.24 -32.45
C GLY A 145 1.97 -10.21 -33.64
N VAL A 146 0.94 -11.07 -33.68
CA VAL A 146 0.77 -12.11 -34.72
C VAL A 146 -0.15 -11.66 -35.87
N THR A 147 -0.73 -10.46 -35.79
CA THR A 147 -1.51 -9.86 -36.88
C THR A 147 -0.79 -8.66 -37.48
N SER A 148 0.23 -8.91 -38.31
CA SER A 148 0.77 -7.99 -39.32
C SER A 148 1.50 -8.79 -40.38
#